data_AF-A0A1G3IKZ0-F1
#
_entry.id   AF-A0A1G3IKZ0-F1
#
_cell.length_a   1.000
_cell.length_b   1.000
_cell.length_c   1.000
_cell.angle_alpha   90.00
_cell.angle_beta   90.00
_cell.angle_gamma   90.00
#
_symmetry.space_group_name_H-M   'P 1'
#
loop_
_entity.id
_entity.type
_entity.pdbx_description
1 polymer ?
#
loop_
_entity_poly.entity_id
_entity_poly.type
_entity_poly.pdbx_seq_one_letter_code
_entity_poly.pdbx_strand_id
1 'polypeptide(L)'
;MPLPKSALTITAGFLVVVAALFAGYIWIAFQWSYSEGERAGFMQKLSSKGWICKTWEGELSLVALPGAAPEKFIFTVRDDAVADKINQLVGQRVALIYEQHKGLPTSCFGETEYFVNDIRLLPEASKIPGQ
;
A
#
# COMPACT_ATOMS: atom_id res chain seq x y z
N MET A 1 -17.05 11.18 44.46
CA MET A 1 -18.31 10.44 44.27
C MET A 1 -17.98 9.12 43.59
N PRO A 2 -18.21 7.95 44.20
CA PRO A 2 -17.95 6.67 43.55
C PRO A 2 -18.93 6.48 42.39
N LEU A 3 -18.39 6.25 41.19
CA LEU A 3 -19.20 5.95 40.00
C LEU A 3 -20.04 4.69 40.26
N PRO A 4 -21.35 4.70 39.92
CA PRO A 4 -22.21 3.53 40.13
C PRO A 4 -21.72 2.37 39.25
N LYS A 5 -21.61 1.17 39.85
CA LYS A 5 -21.10 -0.03 39.17
C LYS A 5 -21.82 -0.32 37.85
N SER A 6 -23.12 -0.02 37.77
CA SER A 6 -23.94 -0.16 36.56
C SER A 6 -23.54 0.79 35.43
N ALA A 7 -23.13 2.03 35.73
CA ALA A 7 -22.61 2.94 34.72
C ALA A 7 -21.27 2.43 34.16
N LEU A 8 -20.43 1.84 35.02
CA LEU A 8 -19.16 1.25 34.59
C LEU A 8 -19.38 0.05 33.65
N THR A 9 -20.35 -0.83 33.92
CA THR A 9 -20.67 -1.97 33.04
C THR A 9 -21.25 -1.53 31.70
N ILE A 10 -22.11 -0.49 31.68
CA ILE A 10 -22.69 0.04 30.45
C ILE A 10 -21.61 0.70 29.58
N THR A 11 -20.73 1.51 30.17
CA THR A 11 -19.62 2.13 29.44
C THR A 11 -18.65 1.08 28.91
N ALA A 12 -18.32 0.05 29.70
CA ALA A 12 -17.48 -1.05 29.24
C ALA A 12 -18.13 -1.84 28.09
N GLY A 13 -19.43 -2.16 28.19
CA GLY A 13 -20.18 -2.82 27.13
C GLY A 13 -20.21 -2.00 25.84
N PHE A 14 -20.44 -0.69 25.94
CA PHE A 14 -20.41 0.22 24.80
C PHE A 14 -19.03 0.25 24.12
N LEU A 15 -17.95 0.35 24.89
CA LEU A 15 -16.58 0.34 24.36
C LEU A 15 -16.26 -0.97 23.61
N VAL A 16 -16.72 -2.12 24.14
CA VAL A 16 -16.54 -3.42 23.47
C VAL A 16 -17.28 -3.46 22.13
N VAL A 17 -18.53 -2.97 22.08
CA VAL A 17 -19.30 -2.92 20.83
C VAL A 17 -18.62 -2.02 19.81
N VAL A 18 -18.16 -0.83 20.22
CA VAL A 18 -17.44 0.09 19.32
C VAL A 18 -16.15 -0.53 18.81
N ALA A 19 -15.37 -1.19 19.66
CA ALA A 19 -14.15 -1.88 19.26
C ALA A 19 -14.42 -3.03 18.28
N ALA A 20 -15.48 -3.81 18.50
CA ALA A 20 -15.88 -4.89 17.60
C ALA A 20 -16.32 -4.37 16.23
N LEU A 21 -17.10 -3.28 16.18
CA LEU A 21 -17.50 -2.63 14.93
C LEU A 21 -16.30 -2.07 14.17
N PHE A 22 -15.34 -1.45 14.88
CA PHE A 22 -14.12 -0.93 14.27
C PHE A 22 -13.25 -2.05 13.69
N ALA A 23 -13.07 -3.15 14.42
CA ALA A 23 -12.35 -4.32 13.92
C ALA A 23 -13.04 -4.94 12.69
N GLY A 24 -14.38 -5.05 12.72
CA GLY A 24 -15.17 -5.53 11.58
C GLY A 24 -15.04 -4.63 10.36
N TYR A 25 -15.04 -3.31 10.55
CA TYR A 25 -14.82 -2.35 9.47
C TYR A 25 -13.45 -2.53 8.81
N ILE A 26 -12.38 -2.59 9.60
CA ILE A 26 -11.01 -2.77 9.06
C ILE A 26 -10.92 -4.10 8.29
N TRP A 27 -11.50 -5.17 8.83
CA TRP A 27 -11.53 -6.47 8.15
C TRP A 27 -12.17 -6.36 6.77
N ILE A 28 -13.35 -5.74 6.68
CA ILE A 28 -14.05 -5.56 5.40
C ILE A 28 -13.26 -4.66 4.46
N ALA A 29 -12.69 -3.55 4.95
CA ALA A 29 -11.92 -2.60 4.14
C ALA A 29 -10.69 -3.26 3.49
N PHE A 30 -10.04 -4.22 4.15
CA PHE A 30 -8.93 -4.97 3.57
C PHE A 30 -9.37 -6.05 2.58
N GLN A 31 -10.52 -6.67 2.79
CA GLN A 31 -11.03 -7.70 1.87
C GLN A 31 -11.65 -7.09 0.61
N TRP A 32 -11.98 -5.79 0.63
CA TRP A 32 -12.59 -5.10 -0.48
C TRP A 32 -11.54 -4.36 -1.31
N SER A 33 -11.16 -4.93 -2.46
CA SER A 33 -10.40 -4.21 -3.47
C SER A 33 -11.35 -3.29 -4.26
N TYR A 34 -11.11 -1.98 -4.18
CA TYR A 34 -11.87 -0.98 -4.94
C TYR A 34 -11.49 -1.02 -6.42
N SER A 35 -10.21 -1.24 -6.72
CA SER A 35 -9.70 -1.31 -8.08
C SER A 35 -8.45 -2.16 -8.11
N GLU A 36 -8.34 -3.02 -9.11
CA GLU A 36 -7.15 -3.84 -9.36
C GLU A 36 -6.53 -3.42 -10.68
N GLY A 37 -5.21 -3.49 -10.79
CA GLY A 37 -4.56 -3.14 -12.04
C GLY A 37 -3.06 -3.33 -12.05
N GLU A 38 -2.46 -2.88 -13.15
CA GLU A 38 -1.02 -2.94 -13.38
C GLU A 38 -0.50 -1.55 -13.74
N ARG A 39 0.68 -1.18 -13.22
CA ARG A 39 1.40 0.04 -13.62
C ARG A 39 2.83 -0.30 -14.02
N ALA A 40 3.21 0.09 -15.23
CA ALA A 40 4.55 -0.10 -15.76
C ALA A 40 5.39 1.16 -15.63
N GLY A 41 6.64 1.01 -15.21
CA GLY A 41 7.56 2.12 -15.00
C GLY A 41 8.96 1.65 -14.63
N PHE A 42 9.78 2.57 -14.15
CA PHE A 42 11.11 2.28 -13.61
C PHE A 42 11.06 2.28 -12.09
N MET A 43 11.50 1.19 -11.48
CA MET A 43 11.53 1.07 -10.02
C MET A 43 12.59 2.01 -9.45
N GLN A 44 12.21 2.99 -8.61
CA GLN A 44 13.14 4.00 -8.12
C GLN A 44 13.66 3.67 -6.72
N LYS A 45 12.75 3.47 -5.77
CA LYS A 45 13.09 3.32 -4.36
C LYS A 45 12.05 2.49 -3.64
N LEU A 46 12.49 1.65 -2.72
CA LEU A 46 11.67 1.03 -1.68
C LEU A 46 12.29 1.35 -0.32
N SER A 47 11.48 1.67 0.67
CA SER A 47 11.94 2.01 2.02
C SER A 47 10.99 1.47 3.07
N SER A 48 11.52 0.73 4.05
CA SER A 48 10.77 0.41 5.25
C SER A 48 10.58 1.67 6.09
N LYS A 49 9.34 2.11 6.26
CA LYS A 49 8.96 3.29 7.04
C LYS A 49 8.01 2.88 8.16
N GLY A 50 8.03 3.64 9.25
CA GLY A 50 7.15 3.44 10.39
C GLY A 50 7.91 3.27 11.71
N TRP A 51 7.32 3.80 12.79
CA TRP A 51 7.90 3.72 14.13
C TRP A 51 7.35 2.52 14.92
N ILE A 52 6.03 2.30 14.86
CA ILE A 52 5.33 1.22 15.57
C ILE A 52 4.93 0.09 14.61
N CYS A 53 4.28 0.42 13.50
CA CYS A 53 3.98 -0.51 12.41
C CYS A 53 4.89 -0.16 11.23
N LYS A 54 5.79 -1.06 10.85
CA LYS A 54 6.63 -0.84 9.67
C LYS A 54 5.94 -1.37 8.42
N THR A 55 5.91 -0.57 7.38
CA THR A 55 5.45 -0.92 6.03
C THR A 55 6.53 -0.57 5.02
N TRP A 56 6.53 -1.24 3.88
CA TRP A 56 7.44 -0.93 2.79
C TRP A 56 6.78 0.07 1.86
N GLU A 57 7.36 1.25 1.73
CA GLU A 57 6.83 2.32 0.89
C GLU A 57 7.73 2.52 -0.31
N GLY A 58 7.14 2.43 -1.51
CA GLY A 58 7.83 2.43 -2.77
C GLY A 58 7.46 3.60 -3.69
N GLU A 59 8.38 3.95 -4.57
CA GLU A 59 8.17 4.91 -5.66
C GLU A 59 8.51 4.24 -7.00
N LEU A 60 7.54 4.22 -7.91
CA LEU A 60 7.69 3.80 -9.31
C LEU A 60 7.62 5.06 -10.19
N SER A 61 8.64 5.28 -11.02
CA SER A 61 8.60 6.34 -12.02
C SER A 61 7.87 5.84 -13.26
N LEU A 62 6.69 6.38 -13.53
CA LEU A 62 5.97 6.08 -14.76
C LEU A 62 6.71 6.69 -15.95
N VAL A 63 6.64 6.03 -17.10
CA VAL A 63 7.29 6.54 -18.32
C VAL A 63 6.66 7.86 -18.70
N ALA A 64 7.44 8.94 -18.66
CA ALA A 64 7.00 10.24 -19.11
C ALA A 64 6.90 10.27 -20.64
N LEU A 65 5.91 11.00 -21.15
CA LEU A 65 5.96 11.44 -22.54
C LEU A 65 7.20 12.33 -22.73
N PRO A 66 7.88 12.28 -23.90
CA PRO A 66 9.03 13.14 -24.17
C PRO A 66 8.71 14.62 -23.88
N GLY A 67 9.51 15.26 -23.04
CA GLY A 67 9.32 16.66 -22.63
C GLY A 67 8.40 16.87 -21.41
N ALA A 68 7.81 15.82 -20.85
CA ALA A 68 7.07 15.88 -19.59
C ALA A 68 7.92 15.36 -18.41
N ALA A 69 7.65 15.88 -17.21
CA ALA A 69 8.23 15.33 -15.99
C ALA A 69 7.64 13.92 -15.74
N PRO A 70 8.45 12.92 -15.34
CA PRO A 70 7.94 11.60 -14.98
C PRO A 70 6.96 11.67 -13.80
N GLU A 71 5.78 11.09 -13.99
CA GLU A 71 4.81 10.93 -12.91
C GLU A 71 5.28 9.84 -11.95
N LYS A 72 5.18 10.10 -10.65
CA LYS A 72 5.53 9.12 -9.62
C LYS A 72 4.29 8.39 -9.16
N PHE A 73 4.34 7.08 -9.18
CA PHE A 73 3.38 6.22 -8.51
C PHE A 73 3.96 5.80 -7.15
N ILE A 74 3.31 6.26 -6.08
CA ILE A 74 3.66 5.89 -4.70
C ILE A 74 2.76 4.75 -4.29
N PHE A 75 3.35 3.72 -3.68
CA PHE A 75 2.63 2.51 -3.32
C PHE A 75 3.17 1.92 -2.01
N THR A 76 2.36 1.09 -1.38
CA THR A 76 2.67 0.37 -0.16
C THR A 76 2.80 -1.13 -0.44
N VAL A 77 3.76 -1.79 0.19
CA VAL A 77 3.95 -3.25 0.18
C VAL A 77 3.92 -3.73 1.63
N ARG A 78 3.15 -4.79 1.89
CA ARG A 78 3.03 -5.39 3.22
C ARG A 78 3.72 -6.74 3.35
N ASP A 79 3.89 -7.45 2.24
CA ASP A 79 4.56 -8.74 2.21
C ASP A 79 6.07 -8.55 2.01
N ASP A 80 6.86 -9.01 2.98
CA ASP A 80 8.33 -8.94 2.94
C ASP A 80 8.90 -9.70 1.72
N ALA A 81 8.27 -10.80 1.29
CA ALA A 81 8.72 -11.55 0.11
C ALA A 81 8.53 -10.73 -1.18
N VAL A 82 7.46 -9.94 -1.25
CA VAL A 82 7.22 -9.02 -2.38
C VAL A 82 8.20 -7.85 -2.30
N ALA A 83 8.46 -7.31 -1.11
CA ALA A 83 9.45 -6.26 -0.90
C ALA A 83 10.86 -6.70 -1.34
N ASP A 84 11.26 -7.93 -1.03
CA ASP A 84 12.55 -8.50 -1.44
C ASP A 84 12.65 -8.66 -2.96
N LYS A 85 11.59 -9.12 -3.62
CA LYS A 85 11.53 -9.15 -5.10
C LYS A 85 11.68 -7.75 -5.69
N ILE A 86 11.00 -6.76 -5.10
CA ILE A 86 11.07 -5.37 -5.57
C ILE A 86 12.48 -4.81 -5.40
N ASN A 87 13.12 -5.06 -4.25
CA ASN A 87 14.49 -4.62 -3.98
C ASN A 87 15.50 -5.16 -5.01
N GLN A 88 15.31 -6.39 -5.51
CA GLN A 88 16.16 -6.98 -6.54
C GLN A 88 15.99 -6.34 -7.92
N LEU A 89 14.85 -5.68 -8.16
CA LEU A 89 14.49 -5.07 -9.45
C LEU A 89 14.59 -3.54 -9.45
N VAL A 90 15.15 -2.94 -8.39
CA VAL A 90 15.40 -1.49 -8.33
C VAL A 90 16.29 -1.05 -9.49
N GLY A 91 15.91 0.06 -10.14
CA GLY A 91 16.56 0.59 -11.33
C GLY A 91 16.12 -0.05 -12.64
N GLN A 92 15.36 -1.15 -12.60
CA GLN A 92 14.90 -1.84 -13.79
C GLN A 92 13.50 -1.37 -14.22
N ARG A 93 13.16 -1.63 -15.47
CA ARG A 93 11.80 -1.41 -15.99
C ARG A 93 10.91 -2.57 -15.56
N VAL A 94 9.86 -2.27 -14.82
CA VAL A 94 9.00 -3.27 -14.18
C VAL A 94 7.54 -2.92 -14.34
N ALA A 95 6.69 -3.92 -14.16
CA ALA A 95 5.26 -3.80 -14.00
C ALA A 95 4.88 -4.18 -12.57
N LEU A 96 4.21 -3.28 -11.85
CA LEU A 96 3.66 -3.52 -10.52
C LEU A 96 2.19 -3.90 -10.63
N ILE A 97 1.82 -5.00 -9.99
CA ILE A 97 0.44 -5.45 -9.86
C ILE A 97 -0.06 -4.98 -8.50
N TYR A 98 -1.14 -4.20 -8.50
CA TYR A 98 -1.63 -3.55 -7.31
C TYR A 98 -3.14 -3.70 -7.14
N GLU A 99 -3.56 -3.64 -5.87
CA GLU A 99 -4.94 -3.53 -5.43
C GLU A 99 -5.11 -2.20 -4.70
N GLN A 100 -6.19 -1.48 -5.00
CA GLN A 100 -6.52 -0.24 -4.34
C GLN A 100 -7.53 -0.52 -3.23
N HIS A 101 -7.12 -0.27 -1.98
CA HIS A 101 -8.01 -0.37 -0.82
C HIS A 101 -8.30 1.03 -0.28
N LYS A 102 -9.58 1.42 -0.31
CA LYS A 102 -10.02 2.74 0.15
C LYS A 102 -10.56 2.69 1.58
N GLY A 103 -10.33 3.76 2.33
CA GLY A 103 -10.90 3.93 3.67
C GLY A 103 -10.09 3.31 4.81
N LEU A 104 -8.82 2.96 4.60
CA LEU A 104 -7.96 2.50 5.69
C LEU A 104 -7.66 3.68 6.63
N PRO A 105 -8.04 3.59 7.93
CA PRO A 105 -8.11 4.77 8.80
C PRO A 105 -6.76 5.19 9.41
N THR A 106 -5.71 4.38 9.29
CA THR A 106 -4.41 4.65 9.93
C THR A 106 -3.25 4.32 9.01
N SER A 107 -2.15 5.05 9.15
CA SER A 107 -0.89 4.78 8.45
C SER A 107 -0.23 3.47 8.86
N CYS A 108 -0.63 2.86 9.99
CA CYS A 108 -0.20 1.51 10.35
C CYS A 108 -0.62 0.45 9.32
N PHE A 109 -1.63 0.75 8.49
CA PHE A 109 -2.11 -0.13 7.45
C PHE A 109 -1.42 0.09 6.10
N GLY A 110 -0.83 1.26 5.90
CA GLY A 110 -0.12 1.69 4.70
C GLY A 110 -0.19 3.20 4.55
N GLU A 111 0.84 3.81 3.95
CA GLU A 111 0.85 5.26 3.68
C GLU A 111 0.03 5.63 2.43
N THR A 112 -0.33 4.63 1.62
CA THR A 112 -1.09 4.82 0.39
C THR A 112 -2.30 3.90 0.32
N GLU A 113 -3.22 4.22 -0.59
CA GLU A 113 -4.35 3.34 -0.92
C GLU A 113 -3.95 2.21 -1.88
N TYR A 114 -2.72 2.22 -2.40
CA TYR A 114 -2.25 1.30 -3.44
C TYR A 114 -1.33 0.25 -2.87
N PHE A 115 -1.81 -0.99 -2.81
CA PHE A 115 -1.10 -2.12 -2.23
C PHE A 115 -0.55 -2.99 -3.35
N VAL A 116 0.77 -3.08 -3.44
CA VAL A 116 1.43 -3.91 -4.46
C VAL A 116 1.56 -5.33 -3.96
N ASN A 117 1.01 -6.24 -4.75
CA ASN A 117 0.94 -7.68 -4.44
C ASN A 117 1.96 -8.49 -5.23
N ASP A 118 2.41 -7.99 -6.40
CA ASP A 118 3.45 -8.67 -7.18
C ASP A 118 4.18 -7.69 -8.13
N ILE A 119 5.34 -8.14 -8.63
CA ILE A 119 6.19 -7.37 -9.55
C ILE A 119 6.70 -8.26 -10.69
N ARG A 120 6.72 -7.71 -11.90
CA ARG A 120 7.25 -8.38 -13.09
C ARG A 120 8.33 -7.54 -13.75
N LEU A 121 9.47 -8.17 -14.05
CA LEU A 121 10.49 -7.56 -14.89
C LEU A 121 9.96 -7.43 -16.31
N LEU A 122 10.01 -6.22 -16.86
CA LEU A 122 9.69 -5.98 -18.26
C LEU A 122 10.98 -6.00 -19.08
N PRO A 123 10.95 -6.54 -20.30
CA PRO A 123 12.04 -6.38 -21.24
C PRO A 123 12.32 -4.89 -21.41
N GLU A 124 13.60 -4.52 -21.36
CA GLU A 124 14.03 -3.21 -21.79
C GLU A 124 13.51 -3.00 -23.21
N ALA A 125 12.89 -1.86 -23.47
CA ALA A 125 12.40 -1.56 -24.81
C ALA A 125 13.63 -1.52 -25.71
N SER A 126 13.84 -2.61 -26.46
CA SER A 126 14.87 -2.77 -27.46
C SER A 126 14.98 -1.46 -28.22
N LYS A 127 16.19 -0.89 -28.23
CA LYS A 127 16.58 0.21 -29.11
C LYS A 127 15.78 0.10 -30.41
N ILE A 128 15.01 1.12 -30.74
CA ILE A 128 14.45 1.24 -32.09
C ILE A 128 15.66 1.19 -33.03
N PRO A 129 15.76 0.23 -33.96
CA PRO A 129 16.84 0.22 -34.92
C PRO A 129 16.67 1.43 -35.84
N GLY A 130 17.40 2.51 -35.56
CA GLY A 130 17.30 3.76 -36.33
C GLY A 130 17.72 5.05 -35.63
N GLN A 131 18.44 5.01 -34.50
CA GLN A 131 19.12 6.20 -33.95
C GLN A 131 20.59 5.91 -33.67
#